data_AF-A0A9W7YAY9-F1
#
_entry.id   AF-A0A9W7YAY9-F1
#
_cell.length_a   1.000
_cell.length_b   1.000
_cell.length_c   1.000
_cell.angle_alpha   90.00
_cell.angle_beta   90.00
_cell.angle_gamma   90.00
#
_symmetry.space_group_name_H-M   'P 1'
#
loop_
_entity.id
_entity.type
_entity.pdbx_description
1 polymer ?
#
loop_
_entity_poly.entity_id
_entity_poly.type
_entity_poly.pdbx_seq_one_letter_code
_entity_poly.pdbx_strand_id
1 'polypeptide(L)'
;MAQLRRLSSWYQTVWLVEEAAGDWNNSELYVDMWAAVCRHAAALGSTADPRDWREGCDQWGDTDRRVLDGAAGRSAAGDEWLDGGIWERAIGTLGALKQRILELMSRAINKNTVDQLRAYRKKADWASRGADACVDVDVSSELGGLLLGLAQLVAELTDLMPFAGSTYLLRSLAAELDGFLVERVAGAHPFNASGGRQFAMDVGALGRILLSPARPRNQHGPQRRMLPRAAECARILSCSLDGDSVSPSEIPLPLSGWASAVIDPTVDDGEVAQVLTKLGLTCLPLEDVRRLIGRRVDFGATYGGRAQD
;
A
#
# COMPACT_ATOMS: atom_id res chain seq x y z
N MET A 1 -17.50 8.32 -8.06
CA MET A 1 -16.98 7.84 -9.36
C MET A 1 -16.56 8.96 -10.30
N ALA A 2 -17.41 9.93 -10.66
CA ALA A 2 -17.03 11.02 -11.59
C ALA A 2 -15.77 11.81 -11.16
N GLN A 3 -15.64 12.11 -9.87
CA GLN A 3 -14.47 12.78 -9.32
C GLN A 3 -13.18 11.95 -9.45
N LEU A 4 -13.26 10.62 -9.26
CA LEU A 4 -12.10 9.73 -9.39
C LEU A 4 -11.62 9.70 -10.84
N ARG A 5 -12.54 9.55 -11.81
CA ARG A 5 -12.22 9.59 -13.24
C ARG A 5 -11.57 10.92 -13.65
N ARG A 6 -12.04 12.03 -13.08
CA ARG A 6 -11.43 13.35 -13.29
C ARG A 6 -10.00 13.41 -12.76
N LEU A 7 -9.76 12.92 -11.53
CA LEU A 7 -8.42 12.85 -10.96
C LEU A 7 -7.50 11.90 -11.74
N SER A 8 -8.00 10.75 -12.20
CA SER A 8 -7.26 9.83 -13.07
C SER A 8 -6.87 10.49 -14.39
N SER A 9 -7.78 11.24 -15.01
CA SER A 9 -7.47 12.01 -16.23
C SER A 9 -6.39 13.06 -15.98
N TRP A 10 -6.46 13.81 -14.88
CA TRP A 10 -5.41 14.76 -14.52
C TRP A 10 -4.08 14.06 -14.27
N TYR A 11 -4.09 12.92 -13.57
CA TYR A 11 -2.90 12.11 -13.36
C TYR A 11 -2.28 11.67 -14.68
N GLN A 12 -3.08 11.13 -15.60
CA GLN A 12 -2.61 10.69 -16.92
C GLN A 12 -2.00 11.83 -17.71
N THR A 13 -2.64 13.01 -17.73
CA THR A 13 -2.12 14.19 -18.43
C THR A 13 -0.78 14.63 -17.84
N VAL A 14 -0.68 14.73 -16.51
CA VAL A 14 0.56 15.13 -15.84
C VAL A 14 1.67 14.11 -16.10
N TRP A 15 1.36 12.81 -15.99
CA TRP A 15 2.30 11.74 -16.27
C TRP A 15 2.80 11.79 -17.72
N LEU A 16 1.91 11.95 -18.70
CA LEU A 16 2.29 12.03 -20.12
C LEU A 16 3.25 13.20 -20.39
N VAL A 17 2.96 14.38 -19.81
CA VAL A 17 3.81 15.57 -19.98
C VAL A 17 5.14 15.40 -19.25
N GLU A 18 5.16 14.75 -18.08
CA GLU A 18 6.38 14.46 -17.33
C GLU A 18 7.29 13.50 -18.10
N GLU A 19 6.76 12.42 -18.66
CA GLU A 19 7.51 11.47 -19.50
C GLU A 19 8.06 12.17 -20.75
N ALA A 20 7.23 12.96 -21.45
CA ALA A 20 7.68 13.73 -22.61
C ALA A 20 8.78 14.74 -22.24
N ALA A 21 8.65 15.42 -21.10
CA ALA A 21 9.68 16.32 -20.59
C ALA A 21 10.98 15.55 -20.24
N GLY A 22 10.87 14.33 -19.71
CA GLY A 22 11.98 13.41 -19.49
C GLY A 22 12.70 13.04 -20.79
N ASP A 23 11.95 12.67 -21.83
CA ASP A 23 12.48 12.37 -23.16
C ASP A 23 13.17 13.60 -23.78
N TRP A 24 12.53 14.77 -23.68
CA TRP A 24 13.13 16.03 -24.12
C TRP A 24 14.39 16.38 -23.35
N ASN A 25 14.44 16.12 -22.04
CA ASN A 25 15.62 16.39 -21.22
C ASN A 25 16.84 15.59 -21.66
N ASN A 26 16.63 14.42 -22.27
CA ASN A 26 17.69 13.52 -22.75
C ASN A 26 17.93 13.61 -24.26
N SER A 27 17.18 14.45 -24.98
CA SER A 27 17.33 14.61 -26.43
C SER A 27 18.56 15.46 -26.76
N GLU A 28 19.36 15.02 -27.73
CA GLU A 28 20.57 15.72 -28.20
C GLU A 28 20.31 17.21 -28.47
N LEU A 29 19.18 17.54 -29.12
CA LEU A 29 18.80 18.93 -29.41
C LEU A 29 18.71 19.79 -28.14
N TYR A 30 18.00 19.30 -27.12
CA TYR A 30 17.77 20.07 -25.90
C TYR A 30 19.00 20.08 -24.99
N VAL A 31 19.82 19.02 -25.01
CA VAL A 31 21.12 18.98 -24.33
C VAL A 31 22.07 20.01 -24.94
N ASP A 32 22.17 20.05 -26.28
CA ASP A 32 23.03 21.02 -26.98
C ASP A 32 22.57 22.46 -26.76
N MET A 33 21.25 22.68 -26.80
CA MET A 33 20.65 23.98 -26.50
C MET A 33 20.92 24.41 -25.05
N TRP A 34 20.76 23.50 -24.09
CA TRP A 34 21.05 23.77 -22.68
C TRP A 34 22.53 24.11 -22.47
N ALA A 35 23.43 23.33 -23.06
CA ALA A 35 24.86 23.60 -23.01
C ALA A 35 25.22 24.98 -23.63
N ALA A 36 24.53 25.39 -24.70
CA ALA A 36 24.70 26.71 -25.29
C ALA A 36 24.23 27.84 -24.34
N VAL A 37 23.08 27.66 -23.68
CA VAL A 37 22.57 28.60 -22.67
C VAL A 37 23.55 28.73 -21.49
N CYS A 38 24.04 27.61 -20.95
CA CYS A 38 25.02 27.62 -19.85
C CYS A 38 26.32 28.32 -20.25
N ARG A 39 26.86 28.04 -21.44
CA ARG A 39 28.05 28.74 -21.97
C ARG A 39 27.82 30.24 -22.10
N HIS A 40 26.64 30.67 -22.55
CA HIS A 40 26.30 32.08 -22.66
C HIS A 40 26.19 32.77 -21.29
N ALA A 41 25.48 32.16 -20.34
CA ALA A 41 25.36 32.67 -18.98
C ALA A 41 26.74 32.82 -18.31
N ALA A 42 27.62 31.83 -18.49
CA ALA A 42 29.00 31.87 -18.02
C ALA A 42 29.80 33.02 -18.67
N ALA A 43 29.65 33.23 -19.99
CA ALA A 43 30.30 34.33 -20.70
C ALA A 43 29.85 35.72 -20.21
N LEU A 44 28.60 35.84 -19.73
CA LEU A 44 28.08 37.05 -19.10
C LEU A 44 28.50 37.20 -17.62
N GLY A 45 29.20 36.23 -17.04
CA GLY A 45 29.57 36.23 -15.63
C GLY A 45 28.36 36.06 -14.69
N SER A 46 27.25 35.50 -15.17
CA SER A 46 26.08 35.23 -14.34
C SER A 46 26.37 34.11 -13.34
N THR A 47 26.00 34.33 -12.08
CA THR A 47 26.01 33.31 -11.02
C THR A 47 24.61 32.77 -10.72
N ALA A 48 23.60 33.19 -11.47
CA ALA A 48 22.22 32.72 -11.32
C ALA A 48 21.99 31.47 -12.19
N ASP A 49 21.21 30.52 -11.69
CA ASP A 49 20.81 29.34 -12.45
C ASP A 49 20.04 29.75 -13.70
N PRO A 50 20.45 29.36 -14.91
CA PRO A 50 19.67 29.68 -16.10
C PRO A 50 18.26 29.04 -16.07
N ARG A 51 18.02 28.03 -15.21
CA ARG A 51 16.68 27.47 -14.90
C ARG A 51 15.83 28.38 -14.00
N ASP A 52 16.44 29.33 -13.28
CA ASP A 52 15.79 30.30 -12.39
C ASP A 52 15.24 31.53 -13.13
N TRP A 53 15.36 31.61 -14.47
CA TRP A 53 15.01 32.81 -15.25
C TRP A 53 13.52 33.24 -15.23
N ARG A 54 12.71 32.70 -14.31
CA ARG A 54 11.35 33.19 -14.07
C ARG A 54 11.39 34.54 -13.33
N GLU A 55 11.55 35.62 -14.07
CA GLU A 55 10.97 36.94 -13.80
C GLU A 55 11.35 37.93 -14.94
N GLY A 56 10.73 37.79 -16.12
CA GLY A 56 10.84 38.81 -17.17
C GLY A 56 10.86 38.27 -18.60
N CYS A 57 9.73 37.77 -19.10
CA CYS A 57 9.58 37.43 -20.52
C CYS A 57 9.54 38.66 -21.47
N ASP A 58 9.83 39.87 -20.99
CA ASP A 58 9.69 41.11 -21.75
C ASP A 58 10.99 41.56 -22.46
N GLN A 59 12.11 40.84 -22.29
CA GLN A 59 13.41 41.22 -22.89
C GLN A 59 13.90 40.26 -23.99
N TRP A 60 12.97 39.66 -24.74
CA TRP A 60 13.28 38.89 -25.95
C TRP A 60 13.55 39.82 -27.15
N GLY A 61 14.53 40.73 -27.02
CA GLY A 61 14.92 41.68 -28.07
C GLY A 61 16.37 41.45 -28.54
N ASP A 62 16.61 41.58 -29.86
CA ASP A 62 17.85 41.72 -30.67
C ASP A 62 19.13 40.93 -30.31
N THR A 63 19.14 40.18 -29.21
CA THR A 63 20.33 39.54 -28.61
C THR A 63 20.52 38.10 -29.13
N ASP A 64 19.47 37.50 -29.68
CA ASP A 64 19.44 36.09 -30.14
C ASP A 64 20.35 35.80 -31.34
N ARG A 65 20.74 36.81 -32.13
CA ARG A 65 21.58 36.57 -33.31
C ARG A 65 23.06 36.34 -32.99
N ARG A 66 23.53 36.70 -31.78
CA ARG A 66 24.91 36.46 -31.33
C ARG A 66 25.10 35.11 -30.63
N VAL A 67 24.01 34.48 -30.20
CA VAL A 67 24.01 33.19 -29.47
C VAL A 67 24.44 32.03 -30.40
N LEU A 68 24.06 32.09 -31.68
CA LEU A 68 24.44 31.08 -32.67
C LEU A 68 25.88 31.25 -33.19
N ASP A 69 26.39 32.48 -33.24
CA ASP A 69 27.73 32.77 -33.78
C ASP A 69 28.86 32.62 -32.73
N GLY A 70 28.54 32.67 -31.44
CA GLY A 70 29.53 32.63 -30.35
C GLY A 70 29.86 31.24 -29.79
N ALA A 71 29.20 30.18 -30.27
CA ALA A 71 29.32 28.82 -29.70
C ALA A 71 30.64 28.10 -30.04
N ALA A 72 31.49 28.67 -30.90
CA ALA A 72 32.78 28.09 -31.26
C ALA A 72 33.91 28.62 -30.35
N GLY A 73 34.19 27.88 -29.28
CA GLY A 73 35.50 27.90 -28.62
C GLY A 73 35.59 28.79 -27.38
N ARG A 74 35.34 28.17 -26.22
CA ARG A 74 36.14 28.31 -25.00
C ARG A 74 35.58 27.36 -23.94
N SER A 75 36.32 26.29 -23.66
CA SER A 75 36.10 25.46 -22.48
C SER A 75 36.69 26.21 -21.29
N ALA A 76 35.84 26.67 -20.37
CA ALA A 76 36.23 27.33 -19.14
C ALA A 76 35.79 26.45 -17.97
N ALA A 77 36.71 26.22 -17.04
CA ALA A 77 36.48 25.47 -15.82
C ALA A 77 35.33 26.08 -15.00
N GLY A 78 34.23 25.34 -14.90
CA GLY A 78 33.00 25.73 -14.20
C GLY A 78 31.83 24.80 -14.51
N ASP A 79 32.08 23.49 -14.67
CA ASP A 79 31.13 22.51 -15.21
C ASP A 79 30.01 22.10 -14.23
N GLU A 80 29.94 22.67 -13.02
CA GLU A 80 28.84 22.38 -12.07
C GLU A 80 27.46 22.79 -12.63
N TRP A 81 27.39 23.79 -13.52
CA TRP A 81 26.14 24.21 -14.18
C TRP A 81 25.73 23.33 -15.36
N LEU A 82 26.62 22.43 -15.81
CA LEU A 82 26.29 21.43 -16.82
C LEU A 82 25.62 20.19 -16.21
N ASP A 83 25.52 20.12 -14.88
CA ASP A 83 24.81 19.04 -14.21
C ASP A 83 23.29 19.28 -14.27
N GLY A 84 22.61 18.39 -15.00
CA GLY A 84 21.17 18.45 -15.25
C GLY A 84 20.78 18.97 -16.64
N GLY A 85 19.48 19.06 -16.88
CA GLY A 85 18.92 19.51 -18.16
C GLY A 85 17.86 20.58 -18.01
N ILE A 86 17.55 21.26 -19.11
CA ILE A 86 16.63 22.41 -19.12
C ILE A 86 15.22 22.07 -18.57
N TRP A 87 14.81 20.81 -18.66
CA TRP A 87 13.48 20.35 -18.23
C TRP A 87 13.45 19.82 -16.80
N GLU A 88 14.58 19.67 -16.12
CA GLU A 88 14.69 19.00 -14.81
C GLU A 88 13.73 19.57 -13.76
N ARG A 89 13.63 20.90 -13.65
CA ARG A 89 12.70 21.55 -12.71
C ARG A 89 11.23 21.32 -13.08
N ALA A 90 10.93 21.32 -14.37
CA ALA A 90 9.57 21.04 -14.85
C ALA A 90 9.20 19.59 -14.52
N ILE A 91 10.09 18.64 -14.76
CA ILE A 91 9.95 17.23 -14.38
C ILE A 91 9.70 17.11 -12.87
N GLY A 92 10.54 17.75 -12.04
CA GLY A 92 10.36 17.74 -10.58
C GLY A 92 9.01 18.31 -10.13
N THR A 93 8.57 19.40 -10.76
CA THR A 93 7.26 20.02 -10.45
C THR A 93 6.09 19.14 -10.87
N LEU A 94 6.17 18.52 -12.06
CA LEU A 94 5.16 17.58 -12.56
C LEU A 94 5.12 16.31 -11.70
N GLY A 95 6.28 15.78 -11.29
CA GLY A 95 6.39 14.66 -10.37
C GLY A 95 5.75 14.93 -9.01
N ALA A 96 5.96 16.13 -8.44
CA ALA A 96 5.30 16.55 -7.20
C ALA A 96 3.77 16.69 -7.36
N LEU A 97 3.31 17.23 -8.50
CA LEU A 97 1.88 17.31 -8.82
C LEU A 97 1.26 15.93 -8.99
N LYS A 98 1.93 15.01 -9.69
CA LYS A 98 1.55 13.61 -9.87
C LYS A 98 1.34 12.92 -8.52
N GLN A 99 2.31 13.08 -7.61
CA GLN A 99 2.24 12.52 -6.26
C GLN A 99 1.06 13.10 -5.46
N ARG A 100 0.85 14.43 -5.52
CA ARG A 100 -0.28 15.09 -4.86
C ARG A 100 -1.64 14.58 -5.36
N ILE A 101 -1.78 14.32 -6.67
CA ILE A 101 -3.00 13.76 -7.24
C ILE A 101 -3.24 12.34 -6.70
N LEU A 102 -2.20 11.49 -6.65
CA LEU A 102 -2.31 10.14 -6.07
C LEU A 102 -2.74 10.16 -4.60
N GLU A 103 -2.22 11.09 -3.79
CA GLU A 103 -2.61 11.23 -2.37
C GLU A 103 -4.08 11.67 -2.21
N LEU A 104 -4.58 12.52 -3.10
CA LEU A 104 -5.99 12.90 -3.11
C LEU A 104 -6.89 11.72 -3.49
N MET A 105 -6.48 10.95 -4.50
CA MET A 105 -7.19 9.74 -4.92
C MET A 105 -7.20 8.68 -3.82
N SER A 106 -6.04 8.39 -3.22
CA SER A 106 -5.88 7.45 -2.10
C SER A 106 -6.81 7.81 -0.95
N ARG A 107 -6.80 9.07 -0.47
CA ARG A 107 -7.69 9.50 0.62
C ARG A 107 -9.17 9.32 0.29
N ALA A 108 -9.58 9.66 -0.93
CA ALA A 108 -10.97 9.52 -1.34
C ALA A 108 -11.41 8.03 -1.43
N ILE A 109 -10.55 7.18 -2.00
CA ILE A 109 -10.78 5.74 -2.11
C ILE A 109 -10.84 5.10 -0.72
N ASN A 110 -9.83 5.33 0.11
CA ASN A 110 -9.71 4.74 1.45
C ASN A 110 -10.91 5.11 2.31
N LYS A 111 -11.27 6.40 2.37
CA LYS A 111 -12.43 6.87 3.13
C LYS A 111 -13.72 6.18 2.68
N ASN A 112 -13.99 6.15 1.37
CA ASN A 112 -15.20 5.55 0.83
C ASN A 112 -15.28 4.04 1.11
N THR A 113 -14.16 3.33 0.97
CA THR A 113 -14.08 1.88 1.21
C THR A 113 -14.26 1.55 2.69
N VAL A 114 -13.60 2.28 3.60
CA VAL A 114 -13.76 2.10 5.05
C VAL A 114 -15.19 2.43 5.50
N ASP A 115 -15.83 3.43 4.90
CA ASP A 115 -17.22 3.77 5.20
C ASP A 115 -18.20 2.65 4.83
N GLN A 116 -17.92 1.87 3.79
CA GLN A 116 -18.72 0.71 3.40
C GLN A 116 -18.56 -0.47 4.37
N LEU A 117 -17.45 -0.55 5.11
CA LEU A 117 -17.20 -1.59 6.12
C LEU A 117 -17.96 -1.40 7.43
N ARG A 118 -18.76 -0.32 7.57
CA ARG A 118 -19.51 -0.03 8.81
C ARG A 118 -20.48 -1.15 9.21
N ALA A 119 -21.13 -1.80 8.24
CA ALA A 119 -22.02 -2.91 8.51
C ALA A 119 -21.25 -4.14 8.99
N TYR A 120 -20.18 -4.51 8.27
CA TYR A 120 -19.29 -5.61 8.62
C TYR A 120 -18.67 -5.46 10.03
N ARG A 121 -18.26 -4.24 10.39
CA ARG A 121 -17.78 -3.94 11.76
C ARG A 121 -18.83 -4.20 12.85
N LYS A 122 -20.12 -4.07 12.55
CA LYS A 122 -21.19 -4.26 13.54
C LYS A 122 -21.65 -5.71 13.65
N LYS A 123 -21.09 -6.61 12.84
CA LYS A 123 -21.35 -8.05 12.89
C LYS A 123 -21.09 -8.57 14.32
N ALA A 124 -22.08 -9.23 14.92
CA ALA A 124 -22.09 -9.58 16.35
C ALA A 124 -21.98 -11.09 16.62
N ASP A 125 -22.07 -11.92 15.58
CA ASP A 125 -22.14 -13.38 15.63
C ASP A 125 -20.76 -14.07 15.52
N TRP A 126 -19.66 -13.32 15.63
CA TRP A 126 -18.28 -13.81 15.63
C TRP A 126 -17.99 -14.92 16.66
N ALA A 127 -18.78 -15.02 17.72
CA ALA A 127 -18.69 -16.05 18.76
C ALA A 127 -19.98 -16.84 18.94
N SER A 128 -20.92 -16.78 17.98
CA SER A 128 -22.22 -17.45 18.11
C SER A 128 -22.05 -18.97 18.21
N ARG A 129 -22.74 -19.57 19.20
CA ARG A 129 -22.60 -20.99 19.62
C ARG A 129 -23.28 -22.01 18.67
N GLY A 130 -23.67 -21.62 17.46
CA GLY A 130 -24.61 -22.39 16.63
C GLY A 130 -24.02 -23.21 15.48
N ALA A 131 -22.74 -23.06 15.14
CA ALA A 131 -22.17 -23.60 13.90
C ALA A 131 -20.98 -24.55 14.16
N ASP A 132 -21.23 -25.63 14.90
CA ASP A 132 -20.32 -26.79 14.98
C ASP A 132 -20.50 -27.77 13.81
N ALA A 133 -21.45 -27.51 12.91
CA ALA A 133 -21.52 -28.22 11.64
C ALA A 133 -20.47 -27.63 10.68
N CYS A 134 -19.68 -28.50 10.07
CA CYS A 134 -18.81 -28.23 8.92
C CYS A 134 -19.67 -27.78 7.72
N VAL A 135 -20.25 -26.59 7.81
CA VAL A 135 -20.96 -25.93 6.71
C VAL A 135 -19.90 -25.23 5.89
N ASP A 136 -19.94 -25.41 4.57
CA ASP A 136 -19.16 -24.61 3.63
C ASP A 136 -19.34 -23.15 4.03
N VAL A 137 -18.26 -22.57 4.56
CA VAL A 137 -18.25 -21.17 4.96
C VAL A 137 -18.29 -20.39 3.64
N ASP A 138 -19.25 -19.51 3.49
CA ASP A 138 -19.28 -18.53 2.40
C ASP A 138 -18.81 -17.18 2.94
N VAL A 139 -18.40 -16.28 2.04
CA VAL A 139 -17.98 -14.93 2.43
C VAL A 139 -19.14 -14.20 3.11
N SER A 140 -18.85 -13.45 4.19
CA SER A 140 -19.85 -12.72 4.97
C SER A 140 -20.73 -11.84 4.08
N SER A 141 -22.05 -11.98 4.23
CA SER A 141 -23.03 -11.23 3.42
C SER A 141 -22.85 -9.70 3.51
N GLU A 142 -22.40 -9.20 4.66
CA GLU A 142 -22.11 -7.79 4.92
C GLU A 142 -20.97 -7.24 4.04
N LEU A 143 -20.12 -8.12 3.49
CA LEU A 143 -19.05 -7.76 2.56
C LEU A 143 -19.49 -7.79 1.09
N GLY A 144 -20.64 -8.39 0.75
CA GLY A 144 -21.03 -8.63 -0.65
C GLY A 144 -21.00 -7.37 -1.52
N GLY A 145 -21.63 -6.28 -1.06
CA GLY A 145 -21.63 -5.00 -1.77
C GLY A 145 -20.25 -4.37 -1.88
N LEU A 146 -19.43 -4.47 -0.83
CA LEU A 146 -18.07 -3.95 -0.82
C LEU A 146 -17.17 -4.72 -1.80
N LEU A 147 -17.23 -6.05 -1.81
CA LEU A 147 -16.39 -6.90 -2.66
C LEU A 147 -16.67 -6.61 -4.14
N LEU A 148 -17.95 -6.47 -4.51
CA LEU A 148 -18.33 -6.08 -5.86
C LEU A 148 -17.79 -4.68 -6.21
N GLY A 149 -17.99 -3.70 -5.33
CA GLY A 149 -17.49 -2.34 -5.52
C GLY A 149 -15.97 -2.27 -5.60
N LEU A 150 -15.26 -3.08 -4.81
CA LEU A 150 -13.81 -3.17 -4.79
C LEU A 150 -13.27 -3.81 -6.06
N ALA A 151 -13.89 -4.89 -6.54
CA ALA A 151 -13.51 -5.53 -7.80
C ALA A 151 -13.68 -4.57 -8.99
N GLN A 152 -14.79 -3.82 -9.02
CA GLN A 152 -15.02 -2.81 -10.04
C GLN A 152 -14.01 -1.65 -9.94
N LEU A 153 -13.74 -1.16 -8.73
CA LEU A 153 -12.73 -0.12 -8.50
C LEU A 153 -11.34 -0.57 -8.98
N VAL A 154 -10.95 -1.81 -8.65
CA VAL A 154 -9.67 -2.38 -9.07
C VAL A 154 -9.56 -2.41 -10.59
N ALA A 155 -10.59 -2.91 -11.29
CA ALA A 155 -10.63 -2.94 -12.75
C ALA A 155 -10.56 -1.52 -13.35
N GLU A 156 -11.33 -0.57 -12.81
CA GLU A 156 -11.28 0.83 -13.27
C GLU A 156 -9.90 1.46 -13.05
N LEU A 157 -9.24 1.21 -11.91
CA LEU A 157 -7.90 1.76 -11.64
C LEU A 157 -6.84 1.16 -12.57
N THR A 158 -6.97 -0.11 -12.94
CA THR A 158 -6.06 -0.74 -13.91
C THR A 158 -6.24 -0.21 -15.32
N ASP A 159 -7.47 0.14 -15.70
CA ASP A 159 -7.77 0.68 -17.03
C ASP A 159 -7.43 2.17 -17.15
N LEU A 160 -7.64 2.93 -16.07
CA LEU A 160 -7.52 4.39 -16.09
C LEU A 160 -6.12 4.90 -15.75
N MET A 161 -5.17 4.06 -15.30
CA MET A 161 -3.85 4.57 -14.89
C MET A 161 -2.70 3.63 -15.23
N PRO A 162 -1.49 4.18 -15.45
CA PRO A 162 -0.25 3.41 -15.45
C PRO A 162 -0.13 2.48 -14.25
N PHE A 163 0.49 1.32 -14.46
CA PHE A 163 0.66 0.26 -13.47
C PHE A 163 1.26 0.76 -12.14
N ALA A 164 2.23 1.67 -12.20
CA ALA A 164 2.86 2.23 -11.01
C ALA A 164 1.87 3.01 -10.13
N GLY A 165 1.04 3.85 -10.75
CA GLY A 165 0.00 4.61 -10.06
C GLY A 165 -1.10 3.72 -9.50
N SER A 166 -1.58 2.73 -10.27
CA SER A 166 -2.62 1.81 -9.78
C SER A 166 -2.09 0.97 -8.61
N THR A 167 -0.85 0.47 -8.70
CA THR A 167 -0.18 -0.27 -7.62
C THR A 167 -0.02 0.57 -6.36
N TYR A 168 0.33 1.86 -6.49
CA TYR A 168 0.41 2.77 -5.35
C TYR A 168 -0.94 2.88 -4.62
N LEU A 169 -2.02 3.14 -5.36
CA LEU A 169 -3.37 3.28 -4.78
C LEU A 169 -3.84 1.99 -4.12
N LEU A 170 -3.62 0.84 -4.76
CA LEU A 170 -4.04 -0.45 -4.21
C LEU A 170 -3.25 -0.86 -2.96
N ARG A 171 -1.95 -0.55 -2.90
CA ARG A 171 -1.14 -0.74 -1.67
C ARG A 171 -1.62 0.17 -0.55
N SER A 172 -1.93 1.43 -0.84
CA SER A 172 -2.47 2.36 0.15
C SER A 172 -3.82 1.89 0.68
N LEU A 173 -4.71 1.40 -0.21
CA LEU A 173 -6.00 0.85 0.19
C LEU A 173 -5.85 -0.45 0.99
N ALA A 174 -4.95 -1.33 0.59
CA ALA A 174 -4.67 -2.57 1.31
C ALA A 174 -4.17 -2.29 2.73
N ALA A 175 -3.25 -1.33 2.91
CA ALA A 175 -2.77 -0.94 4.24
C ALA A 175 -3.90 -0.40 5.14
N GLU A 176 -4.80 0.41 4.58
CA GLU A 176 -5.97 0.93 5.31
C GLU A 176 -6.94 -0.19 5.72
N LEU A 177 -7.23 -1.11 4.79
CA LEU A 177 -8.07 -2.28 5.05
C LEU A 177 -7.46 -3.21 6.09
N ASP A 178 -6.15 -3.47 6.00
CA ASP A 178 -5.40 -4.30 6.96
C ASP A 178 -5.52 -3.72 8.37
N GLY A 179 -5.26 -2.41 8.53
CA GLY A 179 -5.43 -1.70 9.80
C GLY A 179 -6.86 -1.76 10.34
N PHE A 180 -7.85 -1.50 9.48
CA PHE A 180 -9.26 -1.58 9.86
C PHE A 180 -9.65 -2.97 10.37
N LEU A 181 -9.28 -4.02 9.64
CA LEU A 181 -9.63 -5.40 9.99
C LEU A 181 -8.97 -5.83 11.31
N VAL A 182 -7.70 -5.45 11.52
CA VAL A 182 -6.98 -5.75 12.76
C VAL A 182 -7.60 -5.01 13.95
N GLU A 183 -7.79 -3.70 13.85
CA GLU A 183 -8.16 -2.87 15.00
C GLU A 183 -9.65 -2.86 15.28
N ARG A 184 -10.48 -2.81 14.23
CA ARG A 184 -11.93 -2.59 14.34
C ARG A 184 -12.74 -3.87 14.29
N VAL A 185 -12.15 -4.98 13.87
CA VAL A 185 -12.82 -6.29 13.79
C VAL A 185 -12.13 -7.27 14.73
N ALA A 186 -10.92 -7.73 14.39
CA ALA A 186 -10.20 -8.76 15.15
C ALA A 186 -9.92 -8.35 16.60
N GLY A 187 -9.47 -7.11 16.83
CA GLY A 187 -9.17 -6.58 18.16
C GLY A 187 -10.40 -6.15 18.98
N ALA A 188 -11.54 -5.95 18.33
CA ALA A 188 -12.74 -5.36 18.94
C ALA A 188 -13.79 -6.39 19.37
N HIS A 189 -13.86 -7.54 18.70
CA HIS A 189 -14.90 -8.54 18.92
C HIS A 189 -14.36 -9.81 19.60
N PRO A 190 -15.20 -10.51 20.39
CA PRO A 190 -14.91 -11.87 20.81
C PRO A 190 -15.11 -12.85 19.64
N PHE A 191 -14.29 -13.91 19.58
CA PHE A 191 -14.32 -14.93 18.54
C PHE A 191 -14.36 -16.33 19.15
N ASN A 192 -15.02 -17.26 18.46
CA ASN A 192 -14.74 -18.69 18.58
C ASN A 192 -13.97 -19.17 17.34
N ALA A 193 -13.56 -20.44 17.29
CA ALA A 193 -12.83 -20.98 16.13
C ALA A 193 -13.59 -20.84 14.81
N SER A 194 -14.92 -20.98 14.82
CA SER A 194 -15.77 -20.87 13.64
C SER A 194 -15.80 -19.43 13.10
N GLY A 195 -16.00 -18.44 13.96
CA GLY A 195 -15.91 -17.03 13.59
C GLY A 195 -14.51 -16.63 13.12
N GLY A 196 -13.46 -17.23 13.69
CA GLY A 196 -12.09 -17.08 13.21
C GLY A 196 -11.92 -17.57 11.77
N ARG A 197 -12.52 -18.72 11.41
CA ARG A 197 -12.52 -19.24 10.03
C ARG A 197 -13.31 -18.34 9.07
N GLN A 198 -14.48 -17.83 9.51
CA GLN A 198 -15.23 -16.84 8.73
C GLN A 198 -14.38 -15.60 8.46
N PHE A 199 -13.71 -15.06 9.48
CA PHE A 199 -12.83 -13.91 9.34
C PHE A 199 -11.66 -14.20 8.38
N ALA A 200 -11.08 -15.41 8.45
CA ALA A 200 -10.03 -15.84 7.52
C ALA A 200 -10.51 -15.87 6.06
N MET A 201 -11.72 -16.38 5.83
CA MET A 201 -12.33 -16.38 4.51
C MET A 201 -12.56 -14.98 3.96
N ASP A 202 -13.08 -14.10 4.80
CA ASP A 202 -13.38 -12.70 4.46
C ASP A 202 -12.09 -11.93 4.12
N VAL A 203 -11.03 -12.08 4.92
CA VAL A 203 -9.70 -11.53 4.65
C VAL A 203 -9.14 -12.09 3.35
N GLY A 204 -9.28 -13.40 3.11
CA GLY A 204 -8.84 -14.04 1.87
C GLY A 204 -9.58 -13.53 0.63
N ALA A 205 -10.88 -13.29 0.73
CA ALA A 205 -11.67 -12.71 -0.36
C ALA A 205 -11.21 -11.28 -0.71
N LEU A 206 -11.04 -10.42 0.30
CA LEU A 206 -10.52 -9.06 0.13
C LEU A 206 -9.10 -9.07 -0.47
N GLY A 207 -8.22 -9.91 0.06
CA GLY A 207 -6.84 -10.05 -0.40
C GLY A 207 -6.76 -10.49 -1.87
N ARG A 208 -7.61 -11.44 -2.31
CA ARG A 208 -7.63 -11.89 -3.71
C ARG A 208 -8.03 -10.80 -4.68
N ILE A 209 -9.01 -9.95 -4.34
CA ILE A 209 -9.43 -8.84 -5.19
C ILE A 209 -8.30 -7.82 -5.34
N LEU A 210 -7.65 -7.45 -4.23
CA LEU A 210 -6.54 -6.49 -4.23
C LEU A 210 -5.30 -7.01 -4.98
N LEU A 211 -5.06 -8.33 -4.98
CA LEU A 211 -3.96 -8.97 -5.69
C LEU A 211 -4.21 -9.17 -7.20
N SER A 212 -5.45 -9.06 -7.66
CA SER A 212 -5.83 -9.40 -9.04
C SER A 212 -4.99 -8.69 -10.12
N PRO A 213 -4.67 -7.38 -10.00
CA PRO A 213 -3.84 -6.66 -10.99
C PRO A 213 -2.35 -6.99 -10.95
N ALA A 214 -1.87 -7.44 -9.79
CA ALA A 214 -0.45 -7.54 -9.48
C ALA A 214 0.19 -8.83 -9.99
N ARG A 215 -0.55 -9.65 -10.76
CA ARG A 215 -0.06 -10.95 -11.24
C ARG A 215 0.40 -10.85 -12.70
N PRO A 216 1.69 -10.58 -12.97
CA PRO A 216 2.25 -10.92 -14.27
C PRO A 216 2.09 -12.43 -14.44
N ARG A 217 1.50 -12.85 -15.57
CA ARG A 217 1.08 -14.25 -15.86
C ARG A 217 2.19 -15.30 -15.62
N ASN A 218 3.46 -14.90 -15.55
CA ASN A 218 4.62 -15.78 -15.57
C ASN A 218 5.51 -15.72 -14.31
N GLN A 219 5.14 -15.03 -13.22
CA GLN A 219 5.94 -15.05 -11.98
C GLN A 219 5.39 -16.06 -10.97
N HIS A 220 6.18 -17.09 -10.64
CA HIS A 220 5.92 -18.08 -9.59
C HIS A 220 6.63 -17.73 -8.27
N GLY A 221 6.88 -16.45 -8.01
CA GLY A 221 7.46 -15.99 -6.76
C GLY A 221 6.51 -16.14 -5.56
N PRO A 222 7.03 -16.08 -4.32
CA PRO A 222 6.20 -16.11 -3.11
C PRO A 222 5.15 -15.00 -3.18
N GLN A 223 3.87 -15.38 -3.05
CA GLN A 223 2.77 -14.43 -3.11
C GLN A 223 2.89 -13.40 -1.99
N ARG A 224 3.19 -12.15 -2.33
CA ARG A 224 3.08 -11.05 -1.37
C ARG A 224 1.62 -10.94 -0.94
N ARG A 225 1.36 -11.11 0.35
CA ARG A 225 0.03 -10.90 0.95
C ARG A 225 -0.24 -9.39 1.01
N MET A 226 -1.38 -8.92 0.48
CA MET A 226 -1.78 -7.51 0.58
C MET A 226 -2.29 -7.12 1.97
N LEU A 227 -2.82 -8.09 2.73
CA LEU A 227 -3.38 -7.91 4.07
C LEU A 227 -2.62 -8.77 5.08
N PRO A 228 -1.31 -8.52 5.29
CA PRO A 228 -0.46 -9.42 6.04
C PRO A 228 -0.91 -9.54 7.50
N ARG A 229 -1.18 -8.43 8.20
CA ARG A 229 -1.53 -8.46 9.63
C ARG A 229 -2.90 -9.10 9.86
N ALA A 230 -3.90 -8.74 9.06
CA ALA A 230 -5.23 -9.32 9.15
C ALA A 230 -5.20 -10.83 8.85
N ALA A 231 -4.33 -11.29 7.94
CA ALA A 231 -4.14 -12.72 7.69
C ALA A 231 -3.48 -13.43 8.88
N GLU A 232 -2.56 -12.79 9.61
CA GLU A 232 -2.02 -13.33 10.87
C GLU A 232 -3.11 -13.39 11.96
N CYS A 233 -3.92 -12.34 12.11
CA CYS A 233 -5.05 -12.33 13.03
C CYS A 233 -6.02 -13.47 12.73
N ALA A 234 -6.39 -13.63 11.47
CA ALA A 234 -7.25 -14.71 11.00
C ALA A 234 -6.69 -16.09 11.34
N ARG A 235 -5.39 -16.31 11.10
CA ARG A 235 -4.74 -17.57 11.47
C ARG A 235 -4.86 -17.84 12.97
N ILE A 236 -4.50 -16.90 13.83
CA ILE A 236 -4.61 -17.03 15.30
C ILE A 236 -6.06 -17.31 15.73
N LEU A 237 -7.02 -16.53 15.22
CA LEU A 237 -8.42 -16.64 15.59
C LEU A 237 -9.06 -17.95 15.08
N SER A 238 -8.59 -18.49 13.97
CA SER A 238 -9.09 -19.75 13.39
C SER A 238 -8.45 -21.02 13.96
N CYS A 239 -7.37 -20.92 14.75
CA CYS A 239 -6.66 -22.07 15.32
C CYS A 239 -7.56 -22.95 16.20
N SER A 240 -7.52 -24.26 15.97
CA SER A 240 -8.20 -25.24 16.83
C SER A 240 -7.53 -25.35 18.20
N LEU A 241 -8.33 -25.65 19.25
CA LEU A 241 -7.83 -25.76 20.63
C LEU A 241 -7.03 -27.04 20.86
N ASP A 242 -7.54 -28.20 20.43
CA ASP A 242 -6.99 -29.52 20.83
C ASP A 242 -6.54 -30.39 19.65
N GLY A 243 -6.37 -29.81 18.46
CA GLY A 243 -5.86 -30.55 17.29
C GLY A 243 -6.87 -31.50 16.62
N ASP A 244 -8.07 -31.67 17.18
CA ASP A 244 -9.11 -32.59 16.66
C ASP A 244 -9.79 -32.12 15.35
N SER A 245 -9.44 -30.95 14.82
CA SER A 245 -10.04 -30.48 13.57
C SER A 245 -9.32 -31.06 12.35
N VAL A 246 -10.04 -31.82 11.54
CA VAL A 246 -9.66 -32.28 10.19
C VAL A 246 -9.47 -31.11 9.19
N SER A 247 -9.64 -29.86 9.64
CA SER A 247 -9.49 -28.68 8.80
C SER A 247 -8.02 -28.33 8.57
N PRO A 248 -7.65 -27.89 7.35
CA PRO A 248 -6.29 -27.46 7.02
C PRO A 248 -6.01 -26.11 7.68
N SER A 249 -5.70 -26.12 8.97
CA SER A 249 -5.11 -24.96 9.64
C SER A 249 -3.73 -24.70 9.03
N GLU A 250 -3.48 -23.47 8.54
CA GLU A 250 -2.15 -23.04 8.08
C GLU A 250 -1.13 -23.01 9.23
N ILE A 251 -1.59 -22.95 10.49
CA ILE A 251 -0.73 -23.07 11.67
C ILE A 251 -0.63 -24.56 12.05
N PRO A 252 0.59 -25.12 12.10
CA PRO A 252 0.82 -26.55 12.32
C PRO A 252 0.57 -27.02 13.75
N LEU A 253 0.39 -26.10 14.71
CA LEU A 253 0.21 -26.41 16.13
C LEU A 253 -1.14 -25.88 16.66
N PRO A 254 -1.84 -26.67 17.50
CA PRO A 254 -3.07 -26.23 18.14
C PRO A 254 -2.80 -25.05 19.08
N LEU A 255 -3.81 -24.21 19.31
CA LEU A 255 -3.69 -23.00 20.13
C LEU A 255 -3.21 -23.33 21.55
N SER A 256 -3.69 -24.41 22.16
CA SER A 256 -3.28 -24.87 23.50
C SER A 256 -1.79 -25.17 23.61
N GLY A 257 -1.14 -25.57 22.52
CA GLY A 257 0.26 -25.98 22.51
C GLY A 257 1.27 -24.82 22.58
N TRP A 258 0.84 -23.58 22.30
CA TRP A 258 1.75 -22.43 22.26
C TRP A 258 1.19 -21.16 22.94
N ALA A 259 -0.13 -21.00 23.05
CA ALA A 259 -0.74 -19.81 23.62
C ALA A 259 -0.33 -19.55 25.07
N SER A 260 -0.19 -20.60 25.88
CA SER A 260 0.23 -20.46 27.28
C SER A 260 1.61 -19.81 27.42
N ALA A 261 2.57 -20.20 26.58
CA ALA A 261 3.91 -19.61 26.57
C ALA A 261 3.92 -18.14 26.08
N VAL A 262 2.98 -17.76 25.22
CA VAL A 262 2.85 -16.38 24.72
C VAL A 262 2.22 -15.45 25.78
N ILE A 263 1.27 -15.97 26.56
CA ILE A 263 0.57 -15.19 27.59
C ILE A 263 1.38 -15.09 28.87
N ASP A 264 2.19 -16.10 29.19
CA ASP A 264 2.99 -16.15 30.41
C ASP A 264 4.02 -15.00 30.45
N PRO A 265 3.88 -14.03 31.38
CA PRO A 265 4.80 -12.90 31.48
C PRO A 265 6.19 -13.30 32.00
N THR A 266 6.37 -14.55 32.45
CA THR A 266 7.67 -15.05 32.92
C THR A 266 8.57 -15.55 31.79
N VAL A 267 8.00 -15.82 30.61
CA VAL A 267 8.75 -16.25 29.42
C VAL A 267 9.39 -15.03 28.76
N ASP A 268 10.65 -15.17 28.35
CA ASP A 268 11.39 -14.11 27.67
C ASP A 268 10.73 -13.74 26.32
N ASP A 269 10.51 -12.43 26.09
CA ASP A 269 9.86 -11.93 24.86
C ASP A 269 10.63 -12.35 23.59
N GLY A 270 11.95 -12.55 23.67
CA GLY A 270 12.78 -13.05 22.58
C GLY A 270 12.50 -14.52 22.24
N GLU A 271 12.32 -15.37 23.25
CA GLU A 271 11.87 -16.76 23.06
C GLU A 271 10.46 -16.81 22.44
N VAL A 272 9.56 -15.96 22.93
CA VAL A 272 8.20 -15.86 22.38
C VAL A 272 8.23 -15.43 20.91
N ALA A 273 9.03 -14.43 20.56
CA ALA A 273 9.18 -13.98 19.17
C ALA A 273 9.71 -15.08 18.24
N GLN A 274 10.62 -15.94 18.72
CA GLN A 274 11.10 -17.11 17.97
C GLN A 274 9.99 -18.14 17.73
N VAL A 275 9.15 -18.40 18.75
CA VAL A 275 7.99 -19.29 18.61
C VAL A 275 7.01 -18.73 17.58
N LEU A 276 6.66 -17.44 17.68
CA LEU A 276 5.75 -16.78 16.73
C LEU A 276 6.30 -16.83 15.29
N THR A 277 7.61 -16.59 15.12
CA THR A 277 8.26 -16.69 13.81
C THR A 277 8.18 -18.11 13.24
N LYS A 278 8.36 -19.15 14.06
CA LYS A 278 8.20 -20.56 13.63
C LYS A 278 6.76 -20.89 13.22
N LEU A 279 5.78 -20.21 13.79
CA LEU A 279 4.37 -20.29 13.39
C LEU A 279 4.05 -19.40 12.16
N GLY A 280 5.05 -18.68 11.64
CA GLY A 280 4.91 -17.76 10.52
C GLY A 280 4.15 -16.48 10.89
N LEU A 281 4.11 -16.10 12.16
CA LEU A 281 3.53 -14.85 12.67
C LEU A 281 4.67 -13.83 12.83
N THR A 282 4.80 -12.92 11.86
CA THR A 282 5.94 -12.01 11.71
C THR A 282 5.54 -10.55 11.56
N CYS A 283 4.25 -10.28 11.29
CA CYS A 283 3.74 -8.94 11.02
C CYS A 283 3.01 -8.33 12.23
N LEU A 284 2.58 -9.15 13.19
CA LEU A 284 1.92 -8.68 14.40
C LEU A 284 2.92 -8.44 15.53
N PRO A 285 2.81 -7.31 16.26
CA PRO A 285 3.52 -7.15 17.52
C PRO A 285 2.99 -8.14 18.58
N LEU A 286 3.86 -8.53 19.51
CA LEU A 286 3.53 -9.49 20.57
C LEU A 286 2.28 -9.12 21.36
N GLU A 287 2.09 -7.84 21.66
CA GLU A 287 0.91 -7.32 22.35
C GLU A 287 -0.40 -7.49 21.57
N ASP A 288 -0.35 -7.41 20.23
CA ASP A 288 -1.52 -7.71 19.41
C ASP A 288 -1.83 -9.21 19.45
N VAL A 289 -0.80 -10.08 19.44
CA VAL A 289 -0.97 -11.53 19.54
C VAL A 289 -1.60 -11.93 20.88
N ARG A 290 -1.05 -11.44 22.00
CA ARG A 290 -1.60 -11.67 23.36
C ARG A 290 -3.06 -11.23 23.42
N ARG A 291 -3.38 -10.04 22.88
CA ARG A 291 -4.75 -9.52 22.82
C ARG A 291 -5.69 -10.41 22.01
N LEU A 292 -5.26 -10.91 20.86
CA LEU A 292 -6.06 -11.78 19.99
C LEU A 292 -6.34 -13.13 20.64
N ILE A 293 -5.38 -13.71 21.35
CA ILE A 293 -5.61 -14.93 22.14
C ILE A 293 -6.68 -14.65 23.21
N GLY A 294 -6.60 -13.50 23.89
CA GLY A 294 -7.64 -13.06 24.83
C GLY A 294 -9.03 -12.82 24.21
N ARG A 295 -9.13 -12.68 22.87
CA ARG A 295 -10.43 -12.59 22.16
C ARG A 295 -11.05 -13.95 21.89
N ARG A 296 -10.32 -15.06 22.06
CA ARG A 296 -10.85 -16.43 21.90
C ARG A 296 -11.65 -16.84 23.14
N VAL A 297 -12.98 -16.78 23.04
CA VAL A 297 -13.88 -17.06 24.18
C VAL A 297 -13.82 -18.52 24.64
N ASP A 298 -13.56 -19.42 23.70
CA ASP A 298 -13.38 -20.85 23.91
C ASP A 298 -12.05 -21.18 24.60
N PHE A 299 -10.98 -20.43 24.30
CA PHE A 299 -9.71 -20.53 25.01
C PHE A 299 -9.82 -20.02 26.45
N GLY A 300 -10.40 -18.83 26.66
CA GLY A 300 -10.57 -18.24 27.99
C GLY A 300 -11.42 -19.09 28.94
N ALA A 301 -12.49 -19.72 28.43
CA ALA A 301 -13.33 -20.63 29.22
C ALA A 301 -12.57 -21.89 29.69
N THR A 302 -11.61 -22.36 28.89
CA THR A 302 -10.93 -23.64 29.12
C THR A 302 -9.63 -23.46 29.93
N TYR A 303 -8.89 -22.37 29.68
CA TYR A 303 -7.55 -22.15 30.23
C TYR A 303 -7.44 -20.89 31.11
N GLY A 304 -8.39 -19.96 31.04
CA GLY A 304 -8.37 -18.70 31.80
C GLY A 304 -8.94 -18.79 33.22
N GLY A 305 -9.67 -19.86 33.56
CA GLY A 305 -10.30 -20.05 34.87
C GLY A 305 -9.37 -20.44 36.02
N ARG A 306 -8.04 -20.45 35.84
CA ARG A 306 -7.06 -20.84 36.87
C ARG A 306 -6.29 -19.67 37.52
N ALA A 307 -6.61 -18.42 37.20
CA ALA A 307 -5.84 -17.26 37.66
C ALA A 307 -6.62 -16.27 38.56
N GLN A 308 -7.75 -16.67 39.16
CA GLN A 308 -8.54 -15.81 40.06
C GLN A 308 -8.91 -16.42 41.42
N ASP A 309 -8.18 -17.44 41.88
CA ASP A 309 -8.20 -17.88 43.28
C ASP A 309 -6.83 -17.67 43.94
#